data_AF-A0A2E7VHV0-F1
#
_entry.id   AF-A0A2E7VHV0-F1
#
_cell.length_a   1.000
_cell.length_b   1.000
_cell.length_c   1.000
_cell.angle_alpha   90.00
_cell.angle_beta   90.00
_cell.angle_gamma   90.00
#
_symmetry.space_group_name_H-M   'P 1'
#
loop_
_entity.id
_entity.type
_entity.pdbx_description
1 polymer ?
#
loop_
_entity_poly.entity_id
_entity_poly.type
_entity_poly.pdbx_seq_one_letter_code
_entity_poly.pdbx_strand_id
1 'polypeptide(L)'
;MKKTVFLPAVATGLLVTSIVLTAGCGQAPSGESTGNTVQLEALKKENGSLKAKLANAQSRVDSLRAQLNSGDSTVADSSLSAPEIIKELTQIKMTSKDRRAVQRRINFLLESLVEQGEASVPHIREFLNKMEDIDFVVQRSEGEENERGRGGNSRERGRSRGGRTTLDFEQPPSMRIGLIDILVEIGGDRAEAALAEVLAKTARGFEVAYTTKKIRGWLGNEAYRDEALDAAHTLLNDPVDVPNPNNFDKSSKQYLFMVLEMYNDQTFVQSAQGMLINEDGGIDRTVLDYLDDVGKELAMDAVYQAFNGGQVTDRGDLSNLARIGLKYTGANPQANQMFKDIMSSDEYDMRVKWSALREMDDADDTNTLQARLSLMQGIQASGDDATDKVVEMYTRQIEAKVNGEEFDMRKEMQGLGTDFWRNAFGRGENGDRGDRGSRDNNRGGNRRNQPTIVPAP
;
A
#
# COMPACT_ATOMS: atom_id res chain seq x y z
N MET A 1 -27.25 -42.25 0.04
CA MET A 1 -25.80 -42.50 -0.03
C MET A 1 -25.07 -41.28 0.52
N LYS A 2 -24.30 -41.52 1.59
CA LYS A 2 -23.15 -40.79 2.17
C LYS A 2 -23.20 -39.26 2.33
N LYS A 3 -23.41 -38.85 3.59
CA LYS A 3 -22.97 -37.59 4.19
C LYS A 3 -21.49 -37.71 4.62
N THR A 4 -20.69 -36.68 4.38
CA THR A 4 -19.37 -36.51 5.01
C THR A 4 -19.17 -35.05 5.40
N VAL A 5 -18.94 -34.85 6.70
CA VAL A 5 -18.29 -33.69 7.34
C VAL A 5 -16.84 -34.12 7.62
N PHE A 6 -15.84 -33.23 7.54
CA PHE A 6 -14.76 -33.05 8.54
C PHE A 6 -13.66 -32.06 8.06
N LEU A 7 -13.46 -31.05 8.90
CA LEU A 7 -12.28 -30.23 9.27
C LEU A 7 -10.93 -30.37 8.50
N PRO A 8 -10.22 -29.25 8.25
CA PRO A 8 -8.83 -29.26 7.79
C PRO A 8 -7.83 -29.49 8.94
N ALA A 9 -6.80 -30.27 8.63
CA ALA A 9 -5.78 -30.77 9.54
C ALA A 9 -4.67 -29.75 9.85
N VAL A 10 -4.29 -29.69 11.14
CA VAL A 10 -3.10 -29.01 11.65
C VAL A 10 -1.93 -30.01 11.74
N ALA A 11 -0.83 -29.61 11.10
CA ALA A 11 0.58 -29.85 11.38
C ALA A 11 1.03 -31.11 12.15
N THR A 12 1.92 -31.87 11.52
CA THR A 12 3.18 -32.31 12.14
C THR A 12 4.27 -32.41 11.09
N GLY A 13 5.04 -31.33 10.92
CA GLY A 13 6.37 -31.39 10.35
C GLY A 13 7.36 -31.78 11.44
N LEU A 14 8.02 -32.93 11.28
CA LEU A 14 9.36 -33.19 11.83
C LEU A 14 9.98 -34.31 10.99
N LEU A 15 10.58 -33.88 9.88
CA LEU A 15 11.58 -34.63 9.13
C LEU A 15 12.81 -34.76 10.02
N VAL A 16 13.05 -35.96 10.56
CA VAL A 16 14.40 -36.35 11.00
C VAL A 16 14.89 -37.41 10.03
N THR A 17 15.87 -36.98 9.25
CA THR A 17 16.66 -37.71 8.27
C THR A 17 17.16 -39.07 8.77
N SER A 18 16.79 -40.12 8.03
CA SER A 18 17.31 -41.48 8.15
C SER A 18 18.78 -41.53 7.71
N ILE A 19 19.71 -41.73 8.65
CA ILE A 19 21.06 -42.21 8.31
C ILE A 19 20.97 -43.73 8.18
N VAL A 20 20.99 -44.19 6.93
CA VAL A 20 21.27 -45.58 6.57
C VAL A 20 22.75 -45.82 6.87
N LEU A 21 23.05 -46.67 7.85
CA LEU A 21 24.35 -47.31 7.97
C LEU A 21 24.12 -48.82 7.85
N THR A 22 24.34 -49.28 6.62
CA THR A 22 24.60 -50.67 6.28
C THR A 22 25.80 -51.18 7.06
N ALA A 23 25.62 -52.22 7.86
CA ALA A 23 26.72 -53.06 8.32
C ALA A 23 26.42 -54.50 7.90
N GLY A 24 27.01 -54.88 6.76
CA GLY A 24 27.24 -56.27 6.43
C GLY A 24 28.24 -56.88 7.42
N CYS A 25 28.07 -58.17 7.68
CA CYS A 25 29.04 -58.99 8.38
C CYS A 25 30.39 -58.97 7.65
N GLY A 26 31.48 -58.74 8.38
CA GLY A 26 32.83 -59.04 7.89
C GLY A 26 33.93 -58.19 8.52
N GLN A 27 34.85 -58.85 9.22
CA GLN A 27 36.11 -58.36 9.78
C GLN A 27 36.06 -57.40 10.99
N ALA A 28 36.46 -57.93 12.15
CA ALA A 28 37.01 -57.15 13.25
C ALA A 28 38.41 -56.62 12.91
N PRO A 29 38.76 -55.42 13.40
CA PRO A 29 40.04 -55.25 14.05
C PRO A 29 39.92 -54.61 15.43
N SER A 30 40.77 -55.13 16.30
CA SER A 30 41.24 -54.64 17.59
C SER A 30 41.53 -53.14 17.67
N GLY A 31 41.07 -52.50 18.75
CA GLY A 31 41.49 -51.15 19.15
C GLY A 31 40.69 -50.58 20.33
N GLU A 32 41.31 -50.61 21.51
CA GLU A 32 41.04 -49.78 22.71
C GLU A 32 39.62 -49.62 23.27
N SER A 33 39.35 -50.47 24.27
CA SER A 33 38.22 -50.43 25.20
C SER A 33 38.39 -49.33 26.26
N THR A 34 37.90 -48.11 25.99
CA THR A 34 37.49 -47.13 27.04
C THR A 34 36.45 -46.09 26.59
N GLY A 35 36.16 -45.94 25.28
CA GLY A 35 35.18 -44.95 24.79
C GLY A 35 33.71 -45.36 24.83
N ASN A 36 33.42 -46.67 24.78
CA ASN A 36 32.05 -47.18 24.63
C ASN A 36 31.27 -47.27 25.95
N THR A 37 31.94 -47.39 27.10
CA THR A 37 31.28 -47.49 28.41
C THR A 37 30.72 -46.14 28.86
N VAL A 38 31.46 -45.06 28.64
CA VAL A 38 31.03 -43.69 28.99
C VAL A 38 29.82 -43.24 28.14
N GLN A 39 29.81 -43.56 26.84
CA GLN A 39 28.67 -43.28 25.97
C GLN A 39 27.43 -44.11 26.35
N LEU A 40 27.62 -45.36 26.75
CA LEU A 40 26.53 -46.24 27.17
C LEU A 40 25.91 -45.80 28.50
N GLU A 41 26.72 -45.27 29.43
CA GLU A 41 26.21 -44.67 30.67
C GLU A 41 25.50 -43.33 30.44
N ALA A 42 26.02 -42.49 29.54
CA ALA A 42 25.36 -41.24 29.14
C ALA A 42 23.98 -41.51 28.51
N LEU A 43 23.88 -42.48 27.59
CA LEU A 43 22.62 -42.87 26.95
C LEU A 43 21.63 -43.51 27.93
N LYS A 44 22.11 -44.26 28.95
CA LYS A 44 21.25 -44.78 30.02
C LYS A 44 20.70 -43.65 30.89
N LYS A 45 21.52 -42.64 31.21
CA LYS A 45 21.11 -41.47 31.99
C LYS A 45 20.10 -40.62 31.22
N GLU A 46 20.30 -40.44 29.92
CA GLU A 46 19.37 -39.73 29.05
C GLU A 46 18.04 -40.47 28.90
N ASN A 47 18.07 -41.80 28.71
CA ASN A 47 16.85 -42.62 28.73
C ASN A 47 16.09 -42.52 30.06
N GLY A 48 16.80 -42.49 31.19
CA GLY A 48 16.19 -42.28 32.51
C GLY A 48 15.50 -40.92 32.62
N SER A 49 16.17 -39.86 32.15
CA SER A 49 15.61 -38.50 32.08
C SER A 49 14.38 -38.42 31.18
N LEU A 50 14.43 -39.04 29.99
CA LEU A 50 13.32 -39.03 29.03
C LEU A 50 12.13 -39.83 29.57
N LYS A 51 12.35 -40.97 30.22
CA LYS A 51 11.28 -41.71 30.90
C LYS A 51 10.67 -40.92 32.04
N ALA A 52 11.46 -40.19 32.83
CA ALA A 52 10.96 -39.33 33.89
C ALA A 52 10.12 -38.17 33.33
N LYS A 53 10.55 -37.54 32.24
CA LYS A 53 9.79 -36.49 31.54
C LYS A 53 8.49 -37.03 30.95
N LEU A 54 8.51 -38.22 30.36
CA LEU A 54 7.33 -38.86 29.79
C LEU A 54 6.33 -39.24 30.90
N ALA A 55 6.80 -39.78 32.02
CA ALA A 55 5.95 -40.07 33.18
C ALA A 55 5.34 -38.79 33.80
N ASN A 56 6.09 -37.69 33.85
CA ASN A 56 5.58 -36.39 34.31
C ASN A 56 4.55 -35.79 33.32
N ALA A 57 4.79 -35.94 32.01
CA ALA A 57 3.84 -35.53 31.00
C ALA A 57 2.55 -36.36 31.05
N GLN A 58 2.67 -37.68 31.23
CA GLN A 58 1.53 -38.58 31.41
C GLN A 58 0.75 -38.26 32.67
N SER A 59 1.41 -38.02 33.82
CA SER A 59 0.70 -37.63 35.04
C SER A 59 0.01 -36.26 34.92
N ARG A 60 0.56 -35.32 34.14
CA ARG A 60 -0.11 -34.07 33.76
C ARG A 60 -1.32 -34.29 32.86
N VAL A 61 -1.23 -35.22 31.91
CA VAL A 61 -2.36 -35.56 31.04
C VAL A 61 -3.45 -36.25 31.86
N ASP A 62 -3.09 -37.17 32.74
CA ASP A 62 -4.02 -37.87 33.62
C ASP A 62 -4.66 -36.93 34.65
N SER A 63 -3.92 -35.95 35.18
CA SER A 63 -4.50 -34.92 36.06
C SER A 63 -5.45 -33.98 35.32
N LEU A 64 -5.12 -33.58 34.08
CA LEU A 64 -6.02 -32.79 33.23
C LEU A 64 -7.27 -33.60 32.84
N ARG A 65 -7.11 -34.90 32.57
CA ARG A 65 -8.21 -35.80 32.23
C ARG A 65 -9.09 -36.09 33.45
N ALA A 66 -8.49 -36.19 34.64
CA ALA A 66 -9.22 -36.29 35.90
C ALA A 66 -9.99 -34.99 36.20
N GLN A 67 -9.41 -33.81 35.95
CA GLN A 67 -10.10 -32.52 36.07
C GLN A 67 -11.27 -32.39 35.09
N LEU A 68 -11.14 -32.90 33.86
CA LEU A 68 -12.23 -32.95 32.88
C LEU A 68 -13.35 -33.94 33.28
N ASN A 69 -12.99 -35.06 33.91
CA ASN A 69 -13.94 -36.13 34.26
C ASN A 69 -14.55 -35.98 35.66
N SER A 70 -13.94 -35.23 36.57
CA SER A 70 -14.40 -35.14 37.96
C SER A 70 -15.64 -34.28 38.13
N GLY A 71 -16.09 -33.55 37.10
CA GLY A 71 -17.33 -32.74 37.16
C GLY A 71 -17.38 -31.70 38.29
N ASP A 72 -16.27 -31.54 39.01
CA ASP A 72 -16.04 -30.61 40.12
C ASP A 72 -15.16 -29.48 39.63
N SER A 73 -15.35 -29.12 38.37
CA SER A 73 -15.06 -27.79 37.93
C SER A 73 -16.13 -26.91 38.54
N THR A 74 -15.73 -26.14 39.54
CA THR A 74 -16.20 -24.77 39.66
C THR A 74 -15.85 -24.02 38.35
N VAL A 75 -16.53 -24.37 37.25
CA VAL A 75 -16.84 -23.43 36.17
C VAL A 75 -17.95 -22.55 36.74
N ALA A 76 -17.61 -21.78 37.76
CA ALA A 76 -18.33 -20.55 37.99
C ALA A 76 -17.94 -19.61 36.85
N ASP A 77 -18.92 -19.21 36.03
CA ASP A 77 -18.99 -17.93 35.34
C ASP A 77 -17.66 -17.19 35.12
N SER A 78 -16.90 -17.59 34.10
CA SER A 78 -15.77 -16.78 33.61
C SER A 78 -15.89 -16.39 32.13
N SER A 79 -17.09 -16.50 31.56
CA SER A 79 -17.42 -15.77 30.34
C SER A 79 -17.66 -14.31 30.73
N LEU A 80 -16.64 -13.46 30.54
CA LEU A 80 -16.81 -12.02 30.67
C LEU A 80 -17.99 -11.57 29.81
N SER A 81 -18.92 -10.81 30.37
CA SER A 81 -20.00 -10.21 29.60
C SER A 81 -19.45 -9.20 28.58
N ALA A 82 -20.14 -8.96 27.47
CA ALA A 82 -19.71 -7.97 26.46
C ALA A 82 -19.31 -6.59 27.06
N PRO A 83 -20.04 -6.02 28.03
CA PRO A 83 -19.61 -4.79 28.71
C PRO A 83 -18.26 -4.91 29.43
N GLU A 84 -18.00 -6.05 30.09
CA GLU A 84 -16.74 -6.29 30.79
C GLU A 84 -15.59 -6.49 29.81
N ILE A 85 -15.84 -7.18 28.69
CA ILE A 85 -14.86 -7.34 27.61
C ILE A 85 -14.48 -5.97 27.03
N ILE A 86 -15.46 -5.14 26.68
CA ILE A 86 -15.21 -3.78 26.15
C ILE A 86 -14.43 -2.96 27.17
N LYS A 87 -14.83 -3.00 28.46
CA LYS A 87 -14.11 -2.31 29.53
C LYS A 87 -12.66 -2.78 29.62
N GLU A 88 -12.40 -4.09 29.56
CA GLU A 88 -11.04 -4.61 29.58
C GLU A 88 -10.23 -4.13 28.37
N LEU A 89 -10.79 -4.24 27.16
CA LEU A 89 -10.16 -3.74 25.93
C LEU A 89 -9.78 -2.27 26.05
N THR A 90 -10.61 -1.44 26.69
CA THR A 90 -10.28 -0.01 26.89
C THR A 90 -9.11 0.26 27.81
N GLN A 91 -8.75 -0.70 28.66
CA GLN A 91 -7.68 -0.56 29.65
C GLN A 91 -6.36 -1.20 29.19
N ILE A 92 -6.37 -1.87 28.04
CA ILE A 92 -5.18 -2.55 27.53
C ILE A 92 -4.10 -1.53 27.20
N LYS A 93 -2.90 -1.78 27.74
CA LYS A 93 -1.68 -1.10 27.36
C LYS A 93 -0.70 -2.14 26.89
N MET A 94 -0.16 -1.94 25.68
CA MET A 94 0.81 -2.85 25.11
C MET A 94 2.20 -2.25 25.16
N THR A 95 3.13 -2.96 25.79
CA THR A 95 4.56 -2.60 25.84
C THR A 95 5.38 -3.57 24.98
N SER A 96 6.66 -3.24 24.77
CA SER A 96 7.58 -4.12 24.03
C SER A 96 7.80 -5.46 24.73
N LYS A 97 7.66 -5.52 26.06
CA LYS A 97 7.95 -6.70 26.89
C LYS A 97 6.81 -7.71 26.94
N ASP A 98 5.57 -7.25 26.85
CA ASP A 98 4.36 -8.06 27.01
C ASP A 98 3.53 -8.21 25.72
N ARG A 99 3.99 -7.62 24.60
CA ARG A 99 3.32 -7.65 23.28
C ARG A 99 2.63 -8.97 22.94
N ARG A 100 3.33 -10.10 23.02
CA ARG A 100 2.74 -11.42 22.66
C ARG A 100 1.67 -11.91 23.63
N ALA A 101 1.77 -11.55 24.91
CA ALA A 101 0.79 -11.92 25.91
C ALA A 101 -0.46 -11.03 25.78
N VAL A 102 -0.26 -9.72 25.68
CA VAL A 102 -1.33 -8.73 25.47
C VAL A 102 -2.07 -9.00 24.17
N GLN A 103 -1.38 -9.27 23.06
CA GLN A 103 -2.01 -9.57 21.79
C GLN A 103 -2.90 -10.83 21.85
N ARG A 104 -2.42 -11.89 22.51
CA ARG A 104 -3.25 -13.09 22.70
C ARG A 104 -4.48 -12.79 23.55
N ARG A 105 -4.37 -11.89 24.53
CA ARG A 105 -5.50 -11.44 25.33
C ARG A 105 -6.49 -10.62 24.51
N ILE A 106 -6.03 -9.70 23.67
CA ILE A 106 -6.88 -8.95 22.72
C ILE A 106 -7.65 -9.92 21.83
N ASN A 107 -6.95 -10.87 21.19
CA ASN A 107 -7.60 -11.85 20.32
C ASN A 107 -8.66 -12.67 21.07
N PHE A 108 -8.32 -13.18 22.25
CA PHE A 108 -9.28 -13.92 23.09
C PHE A 108 -10.53 -13.09 23.44
N LEU A 109 -10.35 -11.82 23.79
CA LEU A 109 -11.46 -10.92 24.13
C LEU A 109 -12.35 -10.63 22.91
N LEU A 110 -11.75 -10.37 21.74
CA LEU A 110 -12.48 -10.16 20.50
C LEU A 110 -13.24 -11.43 20.08
N GLU A 111 -12.60 -12.60 20.10
CA GLU A 111 -13.23 -13.90 19.84
C GLU A 111 -14.41 -14.16 20.79
N SER A 112 -14.27 -13.80 22.07
CA SER A 112 -15.35 -13.92 23.06
C SER A 112 -16.57 -13.03 22.75
N LEU A 113 -16.39 -11.89 22.06
CA LEU A 113 -17.50 -11.05 21.60
C LEU A 113 -18.24 -11.68 20.41
N VAL A 114 -17.51 -12.38 19.53
CA VAL A 114 -18.08 -13.15 18.41
C VAL A 114 -18.89 -14.32 18.94
N GLU A 115 -18.38 -15.05 19.94
CA GLU A 115 -19.10 -16.16 20.58
C GLU A 115 -20.43 -15.72 21.21
N GLN A 116 -20.52 -14.47 21.69
CA GLN A 116 -21.75 -13.88 22.20
C GLN A 116 -22.74 -13.47 21.09
N GLY A 117 -22.29 -13.38 19.83
CA GLY A 117 -23.12 -13.09 18.66
C GLY A 117 -23.89 -11.77 18.77
N GLU A 118 -25.15 -11.76 18.34
CA GLU A 118 -25.99 -10.55 18.34
C GLU A 118 -26.15 -9.86 19.72
N ALA A 119 -25.90 -10.57 20.83
CA ALA A 119 -26.00 -10.00 22.16
C ALA A 119 -24.89 -8.98 22.45
N SER A 120 -23.74 -9.07 21.77
CA SER A 120 -22.63 -8.13 21.96
C SER A 120 -22.79 -6.83 21.13
N VAL A 121 -23.55 -6.89 20.02
CA VAL A 121 -23.71 -5.78 19.06
C VAL A 121 -24.15 -4.46 19.72
N PRO A 122 -25.15 -4.40 20.63
CA PRO A 122 -25.56 -3.13 21.24
C PRO A 122 -24.42 -2.47 22.02
N HIS A 123 -23.57 -3.27 22.69
CA HIS A 123 -22.46 -2.77 23.48
C HIS A 123 -21.30 -2.30 22.60
N ILE A 124 -21.02 -3.04 21.51
CA ILE A 124 -20.02 -2.65 20.52
C ILE A 124 -20.43 -1.32 19.87
N ARG A 125 -21.69 -1.22 19.45
CA ARG A 125 -22.29 -0.01 18.87
C ARG A 125 -22.19 1.18 19.83
N GLU A 126 -22.52 0.98 21.11
CA GLU A 126 -22.42 2.04 22.13
C GLU A 126 -20.98 2.56 22.25
N PHE A 127 -19.98 1.67 22.27
CA PHE A 127 -18.58 2.08 22.29
C PHE A 127 -18.17 2.84 21.03
N LEU A 128 -18.52 2.33 19.84
CA LEU A 128 -18.18 2.97 18.57
C LEU A 128 -18.79 4.39 18.47
N ASN A 129 -19.95 4.62 19.08
CA ASN A 129 -20.57 5.94 19.14
C ASN A 129 -19.86 6.96 20.06
N LYS A 130 -18.94 6.53 20.93
CA LYS A 130 -18.15 7.44 21.77
C LYS A 130 -17.03 8.16 21.01
N MET A 131 -16.71 7.70 19.80
CA MET A 131 -15.65 8.28 18.96
C MET A 131 -14.26 8.27 19.59
N GLU A 132 -14.04 7.42 20.60
CA GLU A 132 -12.74 7.18 21.23
C GLU A 132 -12.06 5.97 20.57
N ASP A 133 -10.77 6.10 20.25
CA ASP A 133 -9.96 4.98 19.74
C ASP A 133 -8.75 4.69 20.63
N ILE A 134 -8.34 3.42 20.64
CA ILE A 134 -7.22 2.91 21.43
C ILE A 134 -6.33 2.11 20.51
N ASP A 135 -5.16 2.68 20.20
CA ASP A 135 -4.18 2.01 19.36
C ASP A 135 -3.62 0.76 20.05
N PHE A 136 -3.67 -0.37 19.36
CA PHE A 136 -2.99 -1.60 19.76
C PHE A 136 -1.53 -1.59 19.30
N VAL A 137 -0.88 -0.43 19.28
CA VAL A 137 0.55 -0.30 18.97
C VAL A 137 1.39 -0.29 20.24
N VAL A 138 2.65 -0.70 20.13
CA VAL A 138 3.57 -0.70 21.27
C VAL A 138 3.79 0.75 21.74
N GLN A 139 3.31 1.06 22.94
CA GLN A 139 3.61 2.34 23.60
C GLN A 139 5.10 2.32 23.98
N ARG A 140 5.89 3.22 23.38
CA ARG A 140 7.27 3.46 23.81
C ARG A 140 7.25 4.42 25.00
N SER A 141 8.05 4.15 26.02
CA SER A 141 8.20 5.08 27.15
C SER A 141 8.97 6.33 26.72
N GLU A 142 8.60 7.48 27.29
CA GLU A 142 9.19 8.81 27.03
C GLU A 142 10.73 8.85 27.24
N GLY A 143 11.31 7.88 27.93
CA GLY A 143 12.76 7.75 28.14
C GLY A 143 13.56 7.14 26.97
N GLU A 144 12.91 6.48 26.00
CA GLU A 144 13.59 5.85 24.85
C GLU A 144 13.68 6.78 23.62
N GLU A 145 13.06 7.97 23.68
CA GLU A 145 13.01 8.93 22.58
C GLU A 145 14.34 9.69 22.39
N ASN A 146 15.16 9.79 23.44
CA ASN A 146 16.38 10.61 23.46
C ASN A 146 17.68 9.86 23.11
N GLU A 147 17.69 8.52 22.99
CA GLU A 147 18.94 7.75 22.82
C GLU A 147 19.30 7.38 21.37
N ARG A 148 18.56 7.87 20.36
CA ARG A 148 18.96 7.71 18.94
C ARG A 148 18.86 8.99 18.13
N GLY A 149 19.57 10.02 18.59
CA GLY A 149 20.11 11.03 17.69
C GLY A 149 21.09 10.38 16.69
N ARG A 150 20.83 10.56 15.38
CA ARG A 150 21.53 9.96 14.21
C ARG A 150 21.18 8.50 13.89
N GLY A 151 20.12 8.31 13.13
CA GLY A 151 19.90 7.04 12.40
C GLY A 151 18.51 6.83 11.80
N GLY A 152 17.54 7.69 12.12
CA GLY A 152 16.14 7.48 11.79
C GLY A 152 15.62 8.12 10.50
N ASN A 153 16.40 8.27 9.42
CA ASN A 153 15.89 8.86 8.17
C ASN A 153 16.15 8.03 6.89
N SER A 154 16.23 6.70 7.04
CA SER A 154 16.29 5.79 5.88
C SER A 154 14.93 5.22 5.48
N ARG A 155 13.90 5.32 6.33
CA ARG A 155 12.52 4.91 5.99
C ARG A 155 11.68 6.05 5.39
N GLU A 156 11.99 7.31 5.67
CA GLU A 156 11.26 8.45 5.11
C GLU A 156 11.71 8.82 3.70
N ARG A 157 12.98 8.60 3.34
CA ARG A 157 13.47 8.86 1.98
C ARG A 157 12.99 7.86 0.92
N GLY A 158 12.45 6.71 1.35
CA GLY A 158 11.85 5.70 0.47
C GLY A 158 10.34 5.83 0.28
N ARG A 159 9.67 6.71 1.04
CA ARG A 159 8.20 6.89 1.00
C ARG A 159 7.73 7.82 -0.11
N SER A 160 8.63 8.50 -0.81
CA SER A 160 8.30 9.35 -1.96
C SER A 160 8.01 8.58 -3.26
N ARG A 161 7.91 7.24 -3.22
CA ARG A 161 7.36 6.40 -4.29
C ARG A 161 6.11 5.67 -3.77
N GLY A 162 4.93 6.28 -3.95
CA GLY A 162 3.63 5.58 -4.06
C GLY A 162 3.32 4.45 -3.08
N GLY A 163 3.74 4.52 -1.81
CA GLY A 163 3.38 3.52 -0.82
C GLY A 163 1.90 3.67 -0.46
N ARG A 164 1.01 2.99 -1.19
CA ARG A 164 -0.42 2.96 -0.88
C ARG A 164 -0.61 2.57 0.59
N THR A 165 -1.39 3.35 1.32
CA THR A 165 -1.83 3.03 2.68
C THR A 165 -2.58 1.70 2.68
N THR A 166 -2.22 0.78 3.58
CA THR A 166 -2.85 -0.55 3.66
C THR A 166 -4.16 -0.51 4.46
N LEU A 167 -5.12 -1.33 4.06
CA LEU A 167 -6.29 -1.74 4.86
C LEU A 167 -6.22 -3.22 5.27
N ASP A 168 -5.17 -3.93 4.86
CA ASP A 168 -4.94 -5.33 5.20
C ASP A 168 -4.00 -5.41 6.38
N PHE A 169 -4.55 -5.91 7.49
CA PHE A 169 -3.82 -6.14 8.73
C PHE A 169 -4.08 -7.56 9.21
N GLU A 170 -3.02 -8.26 9.62
CA GLU A 170 -3.12 -9.58 10.24
C GLU A 170 -3.79 -9.49 11.63
N GLN A 171 -3.63 -8.36 12.30
CA GLN A 171 -4.23 -8.05 13.59
C GLN A 171 -4.79 -6.63 13.56
N PRO A 172 -5.92 -6.37 14.23
CA PRO A 172 -6.52 -5.05 14.22
C PRO A 172 -5.54 -4.03 14.81
N PRO A 173 -5.29 -2.90 14.13
CA PRO A 173 -4.34 -1.89 14.59
C PRO A 173 -4.85 -1.05 15.77
N SER A 174 -6.16 -1.02 16.00
CA SER A 174 -6.80 -0.33 17.11
C SER A 174 -8.09 -1.02 17.55
N MET A 175 -8.60 -0.61 18.71
CA MET A 175 -9.82 -1.16 19.29
C MET A 175 -11.03 -0.96 18.38
N ARG A 176 -11.22 0.23 17.81
CA ARG A 176 -12.38 0.49 16.93
C ARG A 176 -12.33 -0.38 15.68
N ILE A 177 -11.14 -0.55 15.10
CA ILE A 177 -10.95 -1.42 13.94
C ILE A 177 -11.22 -2.89 14.28
N GLY A 178 -10.74 -3.35 15.43
CA GLY A 178 -11.06 -4.71 15.91
C GLY A 178 -12.56 -4.90 16.09
N LEU A 179 -13.27 -3.92 16.65
CA LEU A 179 -14.71 -4.00 16.83
C LEU A 179 -15.50 -3.97 15.51
N ILE A 180 -15.01 -3.25 14.49
CA ILE A 180 -15.56 -3.30 13.13
C ILE A 180 -15.42 -4.72 12.55
N ASP A 181 -14.27 -5.36 12.72
CA ASP A 181 -14.07 -6.76 12.31
C ASP A 181 -15.06 -7.70 12.99
N ILE A 182 -15.26 -7.53 14.31
CA ILE A 182 -16.20 -8.34 15.08
C ILE A 182 -17.65 -8.14 14.62
N LEU A 183 -18.07 -6.93 14.27
CA LEU A 183 -19.41 -6.71 13.71
C LEU A 183 -19.60 -7.49 12.40
N VAL A 184 -18.60 -7.51 11.52
CA VAL A 184 -18.66 -8.29 10.28
C VAL A 184 -18.68 -9.80 10.54
N GLU A 185 -17.91 -10.26 11.52
CA GLU A 185 -17.86 -11.68 11.88
C GLU A 185 -19.15 -12.17 12.54
N ILE A 186 -19.78 -11.34 13.38
CA ILE A 186 -21.11 -11.61 13.96
C ILE A 186 -22.17 -11.64 12.86
N GLY A 187 -22.17 -10.63 11.98
CA GLY A 187 -23.13 -10.46 10.90
C GLY A 187 -24.57 -10.18 11.35
N GLY A 188 -25.51 -10.28 10.41
CA GLY A 188 -26.93 -10.01 10.63
C GLY A 188 -27.30 -8.51 10.65
N ASP A 189 -28.60 -8.23 10.59
CA ASP A 189 -29.15 -6.89 10.38
C ASP A 189 -28.70 -5.87 11.44
N ARG A 190 -28.51 -6.33 12.70
CA ARG A 190 -28.06 -5.44 13.79
C ARG A 190 -26.60 -5.03 13.63
N ALA A 191 -25.74 -5.95 13.20
CA ALA A 191 -24.33 -5.65 13.01
C ALA A 191 -24.13 -4.81 11.75
N GLU A 192 -24.88 -5.11 10.69
CA GLU A 192 -24.94 -4.29 9.48
C GLU A 192 -25.36 -2.85 9.81
N ALA A 193 -26.45 -2.66 10.56
CA ALA A 193 -26.90 -1.33 10.98
C ALA A 193 -25.87 -0.59 11.85
N ALA A 194 -25.11 -1.30 12.68
CA ALA A 194 -24.04 -0.71 13.47
C ALA A 194 -22.86 -0.23 12.58
N LEU A 195 -22.49 -1.00 11.55
CA LEU A 195 -21.47 -0.60 10.57
C LEU A 195 -21.92 0.58 9.71
N ALA A 196 -23.20 0.61 9.31
CA ALA A 196 -23.81 1.76 8.63
C ALA A 196 -23.70 3.04 9.49
N GLU A 197 -23.95 2.93 10.79
CA GLU A 197 -23.82 4.05 11.72
C GLU A 197 -22.37 4.50 11.89
N VAL A 198 -21.39 3.59 11.81
CA VAL A 198 -19.97 3.96 11.77
C VAL A 198 -19.69 4.84 10.55
N LEU A 199 -20.13 4.44 9.35
CA LEU A 199 -19.95 5.26 8.14
C LEU A 199 -20.59 6.64 8.28
N ALA A 200 -21.80 6.72 8.85
CA ALA A 200 -22.55 7.96 8.99
C ALA A 200 -22.00 8.92 10.04
N LYS A 201 -21.25 8.44 11.04
CA LYS A 201 -20.80 9.26 12.18
C LYS A 201 -19.31 9.43 12.29
N THR A 202 -18.52 8.57 11.66
CA THR A 202 -17.07 8.63 11.86
C THR A 202 -16.47 9.85 11.18
N ALA A 203 -15.66 10.60 11.94
CA ALA A 203 -14.86 11.70 11.40
C ALA A 203 -13.49 11.21 10.87
N ARG A 204 -13.18 9.91 11.02
CA ARG A 204 -11.87 9.33 10.71
C ARG A 204 -11.90 8.71 9.32
N GLY A 205 -11.17 9.28 8.36
CA GLY A 205 -11.15 8.77 6.98
C GLY A 205 -10.65 7.33 6.86
N PHE A 206 -9.74 6.91 7.76
CA PHE A 206 -9.32 5.51 7.86
C PHE A 206 -10.47 4.57 8.21
N GLU A 207 -11.36 4.94 9.14
CA GLU A 207 -12.50 4.12 9.51
C GLU A 207 -13.54 4.05 8.40
N VAL A 208 -13.79 5.15 7.68
CA VAL A 208 -14.66 5.14 6.50
C VAL A 208 -14.13 4.11 5.51
N ALA A 209 -12.85 4.19 5.16
CA ALA A 209 -12.24 3.30 4.19
C ALA A 209 -12.20 1.83 4.65
N TYR A 210 -11.85 1.60 5.91
CA TYR A 210 -11.78 0.26 6.49
C TYR A 210 -13.16 -0.40 6.54
N THR A 211 -14.15 0.31 7.08
CA THR A 211 -15.54 -0.15 7.18
C THR A 211 -16.11 -0.43 5.79
N THR A 212 -15.90 0.49 4.84
CA THR A 212 -16.29 0.32 3.44
C THR A 212 -15.73 -0.97 2.85
N LYS A 213 -14.42 -1.19 2.97
CA LYS A 213 -13.78 -2.41 2.45
C LYS A 213 -14.40 -3.68 3.05
N LYS A 214 -14.65 -3.67 4.37
CA LYS A 214 -15.18 -4.81 5.10
C LYS A 214 -16.62 -5.11 4.71
N ILE A 215 -17.48 -4.09 4.63
CA ILE A 215 -18.85 -4.20 4.12
C ILE A 215 -18.86 -4.74 2.70
N ARG A 216 -18.01 -4.22 1.80
CA ARG A 216 -17.95 -4.68 0.41
C ARG A 216 -17.54 -6.16 0.31
N GLY A 217 -16.58 -6.58 1.14
CA GLY A 217 -16.16 -7.98 1.22
C GLY A 217 -17.24 -8.91 1.75
N TRP A 218 -18.13 -8.41 2.61
CA TRP A 218 -19.19 -9.19 3.24
C TRP A 218 -20.49 -9.22 2.42
N LEU A 219 -20.99 -8.06 1.99
CA LEU A 219 -22.30 -7.88 1.37
C LEU A 219 -22.25 -7.67 -0.15
N GLY A 220 -21.05 -7.47 -0.71
CA GLY A 220 -20.82 -7.29 -2.14
C GLY A 220 -20.27 -5.91 -2.52
N ASN A 221 -19.67 -5.83 -3.72
CA ASN A 221 -18.86 -4.68 -4.13
C ASN A 221 -19.58 -3.32 -4.15
N GLU A 222 -20.91 -3.30 -4.27
CA GLU A 222 -21.74 -2.09 -4.33
C GLU A 222 -22.48 -1.79 -3.02
N ALA A 223 -22.32 -2.63 -1.99
CA ALA A 223 -22.99 -2.43 -0.71
C ALA A 223 -22.55 -1.12 -0.05
N TYR A 224 -23.51 -0.35 0.49
CA TYR A 224 -23.28 0.95 1.16
C TYR A 224 -22.53 1.99 0.33
N ARG A 225 -22.66 1.92 -1.01
CA ARG A 225 -21.99 2.84 -1.93
C ARG A 225 -22.30 4.30 -1.60
N ASP A 226 -23.58 4.63 -1.45
CA ASP A 226 -23.99 6.03 -1.31
C ASP A 226 -23.56 6.60 0.04
N GLU A 227 -23.70 5.84 1.13
CA GLU A 227 -23.27 6.24 2.47
C GLU A 227 -21.75 6.40 2.57
N ALA A 228 -20.99 5.47 1.98
CA ALA A 228 -19.53 5.54 1.98
C ALA A 228 -19.01 6.72 1.15
N LEU A 229 -19.62 6.98 -0.02
CA LEU A 229 -19.25 8.10 -0.87
C LEU A 229 -19.64 9.44 -0.26
N ASP A 230 -20.82 9.55 0.35
CA ASP A 230 -21.26 10.76 1.05
C ASP A 230 -20.32 11.12 2.21
N ALA A 231 -19.92 10.12 3.02
CA ALA A 231 -18.92 10.30 4.07
C ALA A 231 -17.56 10.72 3.49
N ALA A 232 -17.12 10.10 2.39
CA ALA A 232 -15.86 10.43 1.73
C ALA A 232 -15.85 11.87 1.19
N HIS A 233 -16.90 12.25 0.47
CA HIS A 233 -17.07 13.59 -0.09
C HIS A 233 -17.10 14.65 1.00
N THR A 234 -17.88 14.40 2.06
CA THR A 234 -18.00 15.32 3.19
C THR A 234 -16.65 15.57 3.85
N LEU A 235 -15.94 14.50 4.23
CA LEU A 235 -14.66 14.63 4.95
C LEU A 235 -13.51 15.14 4.07
N LEU A 236 -13.57 14.96 2.75
CA LEU A 236 -12.60 15.56 1.82
C LEU A 236 -12.81 17.06 1.65
N ASN A 237 -14.07 17.51 1.58
CA ASN A 237 -14.41 18.92 1.40
C ASN A 237 -14.32 19.72 2.71
N ASP A 238 -14.68 19.12 3.84
CA ASP A 238 -14.66 19.73 5.18
C ASP A 238 -14.00 18.77 6.20
N PRO A 239 -12.65 18.75 6.26
CA PRO A 239 -11.94 17.87 7.18
C PRO A 239 -12.24 18.22 8.64
N VAL A 240 -12.62 17.21 9.41
CA VAL A 240 -12.93 17.36 10.84
C VAL A 240 -11.70 17.03 11.69
N ASP A 241 -11.39 17.89 12.68
CA ASP A 241 -10.34 17.62 13.66
C ASP A 241 -10.72 16.44 14.57
N VAL A 242 -9.92 15.39 14.50
CA VAL A 242 -10.15 14.16 15.27
C VAL A 242 -9.54 14.30 16.68
N PRO A 243 -10.32 14.09 17.75
CA PRO A 243 -9.78 14.03 19.11
C PRO A 243 -8.79 12.88 19.27
N ASN A 244 -7.62 13.15 19.87
CA ASN A 244 -6.53 12.18 20.06
C ASN A 244 -6.14 11.45 18.75
N PRO A 245 -5.57 12.16 17.77
CA PRO A 245 -5.26 11.58 16.48
C PRO A 245 -4.14 10.54 16.58
N ASN A 246 -4.29 9.43 15.85
CA ASN A 246 -3.29 8.40 15.68
C ASN A 246 -2.55 8.56 14.34
N ASN A 247 -1.69 7.60 14.01
CA ASN A 247 -0.89 7.67 12.79
C ASN A 247 -1.72 7.51 11.50
N PHE A 248 -2.93 6.94 11.57
CA PHE A 248 -3.79 6.77 10.39
C PHE A 248 -4.52 8.05 10.03
N ASP A 249 -4.86 8.88 11.03
CA ASP A 249 -5.54 10.16 10.83
C ASP A 249 -4.69 11.14 10.00
N LYS A 250 -3.36 11.05 10.09
CA LYS A 250 -2.42 11.83 9.25
C LYS A 250 -2.56 11.53 7.75
N SER A 251 -3.06 10.34 7.40
CA SER A 251 -3.29 9.89 6.03
C SER A 251 -4.78 9.84 5.70
N SER A 252 -5.65 10.53 6.47
CA SER A 252 -7.10 10.52 6.29
C SER A 252 -7.51 10.80 4.84
N LYS A 253 -6.94 11.85 4.21
CA LYS A 253 -7.17 12.20 2.80
C LYS A 253 -6.93 11.00 1.87
N GLN A 254 -5.81 10.30 2.02
CA GLN A 254 -5.47 9.13 1.20
C GLN A 254 -6.46 7.97 1.37
N TYR A 255 -6.92 7.74 2.60
CA TYR A 255 -7.94 6.73 2.86
C TYR A 255 -9.29 7.09 2.22
N LEU A 256 -9.68 8.36 2.25
CA LEU A 256 -10.92 8.84 1.66
C LEU A 256 -10.89 8.72 0.12
N PHE A 257 -9.77 9.07 -0.53
CA PHE A 257 -9.62 8.84 -1.97
C PHE A 257 -9.69 7.36 -2.36
N MET A 258 -9.17 6.46 -1.52
CA MET A 258 -9.32 5.02 -1.75
C MET A 258 -10.79 4.56 -1.68
N VAL A 259 -11.67 5.25 -0.95
CA VAL A 259 -13.13 4.99 -0.99
C VAL A 259 -13.69 5.34 -2.36
N LEU A 260 -13.29 6.49 -2.91
CA LEU A 260 -13.70 6.90 -4.25
C LEU A 260 -13.20 5.90 -5.31
N GLU A 261 -11.96 5.43 -5.18
CA GLU A 261 -11.40 4.36 -6.03
C GLU A 261 -12.17 3.04 -5.91
N MET A 262 -12.52 2.64 -4.69
CA MET A 262 -13.25 1.38 -4.44
C MET A 262 -14.56 1.30 -5.21
N TYR A 263 -15.30 2.41 -5.34
CA TYR A 263 -16.56 2.49 -6.09
C TYR A 263 -16.43 3.13 -7.47
N ASN A 264 -15.20 3.40 -7.94
CA ASN A 264 -14.92 4.12 -9.18
C ASN A 264 -15.78 5.39 -9.32
N ASP A 265 -15.85 6.19 -8.25
CA ASP A 265 -16.69 7.37 -8.19
C ASP A 265 -16.06 8.56 -8.93
N GLN A 266 -16.64 8.90 -10.07
CA GLN A 266 -16.22 10.03 -10.91
C GLN A 266 -16.89 11.35 -10.53
N THR A 267 -17.88 11.33 -9.63
CA THR A 267 -18.65 12.54 -9.29
C THR A 267 -17.82 13.56 -8.49
N PHE A 268 -16.72 13.12 -7.87
CA PHE A 268 -15.81 13.97 -7.11
C PHE A 268 -14.69 14.63 -7.95
N VAL A 269 -14.58 14.34 -9.26
CA VAL A 269 -13.48 14.84 -10.12
C VAL A 269 -13.36 16.37 -10.08
N GLN A 270 -14.48 17.08 -10.11
CA GLN A 270 -14.48 18.55 -10.11
C GLN A 270 -14.03 19.14 -8.77
N SER A 271 -14.43 18.53 -7.65
CA SER A 271 -13.96 18.93 -6.32
C SER A 271 -12.47 18.62 -6.14
N ALA A 272 -12.02 17.46 -6.65
CA ALA A 272 -10.62 17.05 -6.62
C ALA A 272 -9.69 18.01 -7.38
N GLN A 273 -10.16 18.66 -8.46
CA GLN A 273 -9.38 19.67 -9.18
C GLN A 273 -8.86 20.79 -8.25
N GLY A 274 -9.70 21.27 -7.32
CA GLY A 274 -9.33 22.29 -6.35
C GLY A 274 -8.30 21.82 -5.32
N MET A 275 -8.08 20.51 -5.21
CA MET A 275 -7.15 19.88 -4.27
C MET A 275 -5.85 19.40 -4.93
N LEU A 276 -5.74 19.52 -6.25
CA LEU A 276 -4.63 18.95 -7.02
C LEU A 276 -3.31 19.70 -6.79
N ILE A 277 -3.38 21.03 -6.66
CA ILE A 277 -2.21 21.89 -6.48
C ILE A 277 -2.17 22.36 -5.04
N ASN A 278 -1.06 22.06 -4.36
CA ASN A 278 -0.81 22.51 -3.00
C ASN A 278 -0.44 24.00 -2.97
N GLU A 279 -0.51 24.60 -1.79
CA GLU A 279 -0.16 26.03 -1.60
C GLU A 279 1.30 26.36 -1.99
N ASP A 280 2.20 25.38 -1.94
CA ASP A 280 3.61 25.52 -2.33
C ASP A 280 3.85 25.36 -3.85
N GLY A 281 2.79 25.13 -4.63
CA GLY A 281 2.86 24.89 -6.07
C GLY A 281 3.29 23.46 -6.45
N GLY A 282 3.44 22.56 -5.47
CA GLY A 282 3.61 21.13 -5.73
C GLY A 282 2.26 20.44 -5.99
N ILE A 283 2.30 19.26 -6.59
CA ILE A 283 1.08 18.48 -6.83
C ILE A 283 0.80 17.51 -5.69
N ASP A 284 -0.46 17.42 -5.27
CA ASP A 284 -0.92 16.35 -4.41
C ASP A 284 -1.04 15.05 -5.23
N ARG A 285 -0.13 14.10 -4.96
CA ARG A 285 -0.07 12.83 -5.68
C ARG A 285 -1.27 11.93 -5.43
N THR A 286 -1.89 11.99 -4.26
CA THR A 286 -3.09 11.21 -3.98
C THR A 286 -4.24 11.68 -4.85
N VAL A 287 -4.39 13.00 -5.01
CA VAL A 287 -5.40 13.58 -5.89
C VAL A 287 -5.09 13.25 -7.35
N LEU A 288 -3.84 13.37 -7.76
CA LEU A 288 -3.41 13.04 -9.12
C LEU A 288 -3.66 11.56 -9.46
N ASP A 289 -3.35 10.64 -8.54
CA ASP A 289 -3.60 9.20 -8.71
C ASP A 289 -5.10 8.92 -8.87
N TYR A 290 -5.98 9.57 -8.09
CA TYR A 290 -7.44 9.47 -8.25
C TYR A 290 -7.92 10.01 -9.61
N LEU A 291 -7.41 11.17 -10.03
CA LEU A 291 -7.75 11.75 -11.34
C LEU A 291 -7.32 10.82 -12.48
N ASP A 292 -6.18 10.14 -12.36
CA ASP A 292 -5.70 9.17 -13.34
C ASP A 292 -6.53 7.88 -13.36
N ASP A 293 -6.66 7.22 -12.20
CA ASP A 293 -7.25 5.88 -12.08
C ASP A 293 -8.78 5.91 -12.23
N VAL A 294 -9.44 6.92 -11.67
CA VAL A 294 -10.91 7.03 -11.60
C VAL A 294 -11.44 8.11 -12.53
N GLY A 295 -10.91 9.33 -12.43
CA GLY A 295 -11.39 10.48 -13.19
C GLY A 295 -11.21 10.32 -14.70
N LYS A 296 -10.11 9.69 -15.11
CA LYS A 296 -9.78 9.37 -16.51
C LYS A 296 -9.92 10.60 -17.41
N GLU A 297 -10.60 10.47 -18.55
CA GLU A 297 -10.79 11.58 -19.49
C GLU A 297 -11.57 12.76 -18.88
N LEU A 298 -12.47 12.52 -17.91
CA LEU A 298 -13.20 13.61 -17.23
C LEU A 298 -12.27 14.52 -16.42
N ALA A 299 -11.11 14.01 -16.00
CA ALA A 299 -10.10 14.77 -15.30
C ALA A 299 -9.21 15.60 -16.24
N MET A 300 -9.38 15.49 -17.55
CA MET A 300 -8.50 16.15 -18.52
C MET A 300 -8.51 17.67 -18.38
N ASP A 301 -9.65 18.29 -18.06
CA ASP A 301 -9.68 19.73 -17.81
C ASP A 301 -8.81 20.10 -16.59
N ALA A 302 -8.94 19.37 -15.48
CA ALA A 302 -8.14 19.59 -14.28
C ALA A 302 -6.63 19.43 -14.55
N VAL A 303 -6.24 18.36 -15.25
CA VAL A 303 -4.83 18.09 -15.60
C VAL A 303 -4.28 19.15 -16.55
N TYR A 304 -5.07 19.55 -17.56
CA TYR A 304 -4.67 20.57 -18.54
C TYR A 304 -4.47 21.93 -17.88
N GLN A 305 -5.40 22.36 -17.04
CA GLN A 305 -5.30 23.63 -16.31
C GLN A 305 -4.10 23.63 -15.35
N ALA A 306 -3.86 22.54 -14.63
CA ALA A 306 -2.70 22.45 -13.73
C ALA A 306 -1.36 22.52 -14.48
N PHE A 307 -1.29 21.92 -15.67
CA PHE A 307 -0.09 21.92 -16.49
C PHE A 307 0.20 23.28 -17.13
N ASN A 308 -0.82 23.93 -17.70
CA ASN A 308 -0.67 25.18 -18.44
C ASN A 308 -0.86 26.45 -17.59
N GLY A 309 -1.41 26.32 -16.38
CA GLY A 309 -1.72 27.46 -15.51
C GLY A 309 -0.52 28.14 -14.85
N GLY A 310 0.69 27.59 -14.98
CA GLY A 310 1.92 28.15 -14.42
C GLY A 310 2.03 28.07 -12.89
N GLN A 311 1.04 27.48 -12.22
CA GLN A 311 1.04 27.28 -10.76
C GLN A 311 1.99 26.15 -10.35
N VAL A 312 2.12 25.11 -11.18
CA VAL A 312 3.04 23.99 -10.94
C VAL A 312 4.42 24.37 -11.47
N THR A 313 5.40 24.44 -10.56
CA THR A 313 6.76 24.89 -10.90
C THR A 313 7.80 23.77 -10.88
N ASP A 314 7.52 22.66 -10.18
CA ASP A 314 8.42 21.50 -10.16
C ASP A 314 8.34 20.73 -11.48
N ARG A 315 9.50 20.49 -12.10
CA ARG A 315 9.59 19.78 -13.39
C ARG A 315 9.15 18.32 -13.29
N GLY A 316 9.35 17.68 -12.14
CA GLY A 316 8.90 16.31 -11.90
C GLY A 316 7.39 16.24 -11.88
N ASP A 317 6.74 17.20 -11.23
CA ASP A 317 5.29 17.31 -11.15
C ASP A 317 4.65 17.66 -12.51
N LEU A 318 5.24 18.58 -13.28
CA LEU A 318 4.83 18.81 -14.68
C LEU A 318 4.96 17.54 -15.54
N SER A 319 6.03 16.75 -15.34
CA SER A 319 6.21 15.48 -16.05
C SER A 319 5.14 14.46 -15.67
N ASN A 320 4.69 14.45 -14.40
CA ASN A 320 3.61 13.57 -13.95
C ASN A 320 2.26 13.97 -14.59
N LEU A 321 1.96 15.27 -14.65
CA LEU A 321 0.76 15.79 -15.34
C LEU A 321 0.78 15.45 -16.82
N ALA A 322 1.91 15.71 -17.50
CA ALA A 322 2.08 15.38 -18.91
C ALA A 322 1.84 13.88 -19.16
N ARG A 323 2.43 13.01 -18.35
CA ARG A 323 2.23 11.56 -18.49
C ARG A 323 0.75 11.15 -18.41
N ILE A 324 -0.02 11.73 -17.51
CA ILE A 324 -1.43 11.38 -17.33
C ILE A 324 -2.30 11.99 -18.42
N GLY A 325 -2.09 13.28 -18.73
CA GLY A 325 -2.86 13.99 -19.73
C GLY A 325 -2.68 13.42 -21.14
N LEU A 326 -1.45 13.03 -21.48
CA LEU A 326 -1.13 12.57 -22.84
C LEU A 326 -1.70 11.18 -23.17
N LYS A 327 -2.14 10.39 -22.19
CA LYS A 327 -2.84 9.11 -22.42
C LYS A 327 -4.04 9.28 -23.37
N TYR A 328 -4.72 10.42 -23.28
CA TYR A 328 -5.92 10.73 -24.05
C TYR A 328 -5.64 11.40 -25.40
N THR A 329 -4.37 11.53 -25.79
CA THR A 329 -4.01 12.08 -27.10
C THR A 329 -4.59 11.21 -28.22
N GLY A 330 -5.13 11.84 -29.26
CA GLY A 330 -5.87 11.22 -30.35
C GLY A 330 -7.39 11.21 -30.13
N ALA A 331 -7.85 11.13 -28.88
CA ALA A 331 -9.27 11.13 -28.53
C ALA A 331 -9.75 12.48 -27.96
N ASN A 332 -8.91 13.12 -27.13
CA ASN A 332 -9.28 14.34 -26.42
C ASN A 332 -8.60 15.60 -26.98
N PRO A 333 -9.34 16.68 -27.31
CA PRO A 333 -8.75 17.91 -27.84
C PRO A 333 -7.75 18.62 -26.92
N GLN A 334 -7.96 18.60 -25.59
CA GLN A 334 -7.03 19.21 -24.64
C GLN A 334 -5.73 18.42 -24.56
N ALA A 335 -5.79 17.08 -24.56
CA ALA A 335 -4.60 16.23 -24.64
C ALA A 335 -3.82 16.46 -25.94
N ASN A 336 -4.53 16.59 -27.08
CA ASN A 336 -3.92 16.93 -28.37
C ASN A 336 -3.20 18.27 -28.34
N GLN A 337 -3.79 19.27 -27.66
CA GLN A 337 -3.16 20.58 -27.52
C GLN A 337 -1.94 20.50 -26.59
N MET A 338 -2.07 19.81 -25.45
CA MET A 338 -0.98 19.59 -24.51
C MET A 338 0.24 18.93 -25.19
N PHE A 339 0.01 17.92 -26.03
CA PHE A 339 1.05 17.30 -26.83
C PHE A 339 1.77 18.30 -27.74
N LYS A 340 1.01 19.13 -28.47
CA LYS A 340 1.58 20.16 -29.35
C LYS A 340 2.38 21.19 -28.56
N ASP A 341 1.87 21.64 -27.41
CA ASP A 341 2.53 22.61 -26.53
C ASP A 341 3.87 22.05 -26.02
N ILE A 342 3.90 20.77 -25.62
CA ILE A 342 5.13 20.10 -25.19
C ILE A 342 6.16 20.00 -26.32
N MET A 343 5.72 19.59 -27.51
CA MET A 343 6.63 19.36 -28.63
C MET A 343 7.20 20.66 -29.20
N SER A 344 6.39 21.72 -29.24
CA SER A 344 6.77 23.04 -29.79
C SER A 344 7.53 23.94 -28.80
N SER A 345 7.48 23.66 -27.50
CA SER A 345 8.17 24.47 -26.50
C SER A 345 9.66 24.13 -26.40
N ASP A 346 10.49 25.17 -26.29
CA ASP A 346 11.93 25.06 -26.01
C ASP A 346 12.23 24.88 -24.50
N GLU A 347 11.21 25.03 -23.64
CA GLU A 347 11.37 24.91 -22.19
C GLU A 347 11.47 23.45 -21.73
N TYR A 348 10.91 22.53 -22.52
CA TYR A 348 10.92 21.10 -22.24
C TYR A 348 12.14 20.44 -22.88
N ASP A 349 12.94 19.76 -22.05
CA ASP A 349 14.08 18.99 -22.54
C ASP A 349 13.63 17.69 -23.23
N MET A 350 14.58 17.01 -23.87
CA MET A 350 14.36 15.76 -24.58
C MET A 350 13.72 14.66 -23.70
N ARG A 351 13.84 14.69 -22.37
CA ARG A 351 13.22 13.66 -21.50
C ARG A 351 11.72 13.82 -21.44
N VAL A 352 11.25 15.06 -21.32
CA VAL A 352 9.81 15.37 -21.30
C VAL A 352 9.22 15.10 -22.68
N LYS A 353 9.87 15.60 -23.75
CA LYS A 353 9.44 15.35 -25.13
C LYS A 353 9.43 13.86 -25.47
N TRP A 354 10.45 13.09 -25.07
CA TRP A 354 10.49 11.64 -25.30
C TRP A 354 9.38 10.90 -24.55
N SER A 355 9.07 11.33 -23.32
CA SER A 355 7.97 10.74 -22.55
C SER A 355 6.63 10.98 -23.23
N ALA A 356 6.44 12.17 -23.82
CA ALA A 356 5.27 12.48 -24.63
C ALA A 356 5.19 11.61 -25.90
N LEU A 357 6.29 11.47 -26.64
CA LEU A 357 6.35 10.65 -27.85
C LEU A 357 6.09 9.17 -27.57
N ARG A 358 6.58 8.66 -26.44
CA ARG A 358 6.33 7.28 -26.02
C ARG A 358 4.84 7.02 -25.76
N GLU A 359 4.15 8.00 -25.16
CA GLU A 359 2.71 7.88 -24.90
C GLU A 359 1.91 7.79 -26.20
N MET A 360 2.37 8.43 -27.28
CA MET A 360 1.71 8.35 -28.60
C MET A 360 1.68 6.92 -29.17
N ASP A 361 2.69 6.11 -28.85
CA ASP A 361 2.73 4.71 -29.26
C ASP A 361 1.88 3.79 -28.37
N ASP A 362 1.46 4.23 -27.18
CA ASP A 362 0.69 3.43 -26.23
C ASP A 362 -0.81 3.43 -26.57
N ALA A 363 -1.16 2.86 -27.71
CA ALA A 363 -2.53 2.59 -28.15
C ALA A 363 -2.57 1.39 -29.10
N ASP A 364 -3.67 0.64 -29.02
CA ASP A 364 -3.94 -0.51 -29.91
C ASP A 364 -5.10 -0.25 -30.87
N ASP A 365 -5.91 0.80 -30.64
CA ASP A 365 -7.06 1.09 -31.49
C ASP A 365 -6.66 1.94 -32.71
N THR A 366 -7.12 1.51 -33.89
CA THR A 366 -6.72 2.11 -35.17
C THR A 366 -7.12 3.58 -35.29
N ASN A 367 -8.25 3.99 -34.70
CA ASN A 367 -8.74 5.38 -34.82
C ASN A 367 -7.85 6.34 -34.03
N THR A 368 -7.52 6.00 -32.78
CA THR A 368 -6.58 6.76 -31.96
C THR A 368 -5.20 6.77 -32.59
N LEU A 369 -4.71 5.63 -33.10
CA LEU A 369 -3.42 5.56 -33.78
C LEU A 369 -3.37 6.47 -35.03
N GLN A 370 -4.44 6.53 -35.83
CA GLN A 370 -4.54 7.45 -36.97
C GLN A 370 -4.55 8.93 -36.54
N ALA A 371 -5.29 9.25 -35.48
CA ALA A 371 -5.32 10.61 -34.94
C ALA A 371 -3.95 11.03 -34.38
N ARG A 372 -3.29 10.12 -33.63
CA ARG A 372 -1.94 10.31 -33.10
C ARG A 372 -0.89 10.44 -34.20
N LEU A 373 -0.99 9.63 -35.26
CA LEU A 373 -0.14 9.74 -36.44
C LEU A 373 -0.28 11.12 -37.10
N SER A 374 -1.50 11.59 -37.27
CA SER A 374 -1.78 12.91 -37.86
C SER A 374 -1.16 14.04 -37.02
N LEU A 375 -1.18 13.91 -35.68
CA LEU A 375 -0.52 14.85 -34.78
C LEU A 375 1.00 14.81 -34.90
N MET A 376 1.59 13.61 -34.97
CA MET A 376 3.04 13.40 -35.12
C MET A 376 3.57 13.98 -36.42
N GLN A 377 2.86 13.75 -37.53
CA GLN A 377 3.21 14.30 -38.85
C GLN A 377 3.07 15.84 -38.92
N GLY A 378 2.29 16.43 -38.00
CA GLY A 378 2.13 17.87 -37.86
C GLY A 378 3.22 18.56 -37.02
N ILE A 379 4.13 17.81 -36.40
CA ILE A 379 5.24 18.37 -35.61
C ILE A 379 6.24 19.04 -36.56
N GLN A 380 6.51 20.32 -36.33
CA GLN A 380 7.56 21.03 -37.07
C GLN A 380 8.93 20.57 -36.59
N ALA A 381 9.90 20.49 -37.51
CA ALA A 381 11.29 20.21 -37.15
C ALA A 381 11.76 21.21 -36.08
N SER A 382 12.21 20.68 -34.96
CA SER A 382 12.67 21.46 -33.81
C SER A 382 13.99 22.17 -34.09
N GLY A 383 14.73 21.71 -35.11
CA GLY A 383 16.11 22.14 -35.38
C GLY A 383 17.14 21.44 -34.49
N ASP A 384 16.69 20.64 -33.51
CA ASP A 384 17.50 19.72 -32.73
C ASP A 384 17.47 18.33 -33.38
N ASP A 385 18.61 17.91 -33.94
CA ASP A 385 18.76 16.62 -34.62
C ASP A 385 18.39 15.42 -33.71
N ALA A 386 18.56 15.55 -32.39
CA ALA A 386 18.15 14.53 -31.45
C ALA A 386 16.63 14.39 -31.36
N THR A 387 15.93 15.49 -31.10
CA THR A 387 14.47 15.52 -31.04
C THR A 387 13.86 15.06 -32.36
N ASP A 388 14.34 15.57 -33.49
CA ASP A 388 13.78 15.27 -34.81
C ASP A 388 13.91 13.77 -35.17
N LYS A 389 15.06 13.14 -34.84
CA LYS A 389 15.26 11.69 -35.03
C LYS A 389 14.34 10.85 -34.16
N VAL A 390 14.12 11.26 -32.90
CA VAL A 390 13.20 10.52 -32.00
C VAL A 390 11.76 10.67 -32.48
N VAL A 391 11.36 11.86 -32.92
CA VAL A 391 10.02 12.08 -33.52
C VAL A 391 9.83 11.18 -34.73
N GLU A 392 10.75 11.19 -35.69
CA GLU A 392 10.67 10.37 -36.90
C GLU A 392 10.56 8.87 -36.58
N MET A 393 11.37 8.41 -35.62
CA MET A 393 11.39 7.04 -35.16
C MET A 393 10.02 6.59 -34.60
N TYR A 394 9.40 7.40 -33.74
CA TYR A 394 8.05 7.10 -33.20
C TYR A 394 6.95 7.26 -34.26
N THR A 395 7.07 8.21 -35.18
CA THR A 395 6.13 8.36 -36.31
C THR A 395 6.09 7.09 -37.14
N ARG A 396 7.25 6.54 -37.54
CA ARG A 396 7.32 5.28 -38.30
C ARG A 396 6.75 4.09 -37.54
N GLN A 397 6.96 4.05 -36.23
CA GLN A 397 6.38 3.00 -35.39
C GLN A 397 4.85 3.03 -35.41
N ILE A 398 4.25 4.22 -35.26
CA ILE A 398 2.80 4.39 -35.30
C ILE A 398 2.27 4.09 -36.71
N GLU A 399 2.96 4.52 -37.78
CA GLU A 399 2.61 4.17 -39.17
C GLU A 399 2.56 2.66 -39.39
N ALA A 400 3.58 1.93 -38.93
CA ALA A 400 3.62 0.49 -39.03
C ALA A 400 2.45 -0.17 -38.28
N LYS A 401 2.13 0.31 -37.06
CA LYS A 401 0.95 -0.17 -36.30
C LYS A 401 -0.36 0.08 -37.04
N VAL A 402 -0.54 1.27 -37.61
CA VAL A 402 -1.74 1.62 -38.41
C VAL A 402 -1.87 0.70 -39.63
N ASN A 403 -0.76 0.33 -40.27
CA ASN A 403 -0.73 -0.52 -41.45
C ASN A 403 -0.73 -2.03 -41.13
N GLY A 404 -0.62 -2.42 -39.86
CA GLY A 404 -0.49 -3.82 -39.45
C GLY A 404 0.87 -4.45 -39.81
N GLU A 405 1.91 -3.63 -39.94
CA GLU A 405 3.28 -4.03 -40.27
C GLU A 405 4.12 -4.29 -39.02
N GLU A 406 5.11 -5.17 -39.13
CA GLU A 406 6.06 -5.42 -38.04
C GLU A 406 7.11 -4.30 -37.97
N PHE A 407 7.27 -3.70 -36.79
CA PHE A 407 8.28 -2.67 -36.53
C PHE A 407 9.11 -3.01 -35.30
N ASP A 408 10.41 -3.24 -35.50
CA ASP A 408 11.32 -3.55 -34.40
C ASP A 408 11.89 -2.25 -33.80
N MET A 409 11.16 -1.70 -32.83
CA MET A 409 11.57 -0.51 -32.08
C MET A 409 12.94 -0.72 -31.40
N ARG A 410 13.26 -1.93 -30.95
CA ARG A 410 14.54 -2.19 -30.29
C ARG A 410 15.69 -2.03 -31.27
N LYS A 411 15.54 -2.52 -32.51
CA LYS A 411 16.54 -2.39 -33.55
C LYS A 411 16.75 -0.94 -33.99
N GLU A 412 15.68 -0.18 -34.16
CA GLU A 412 15.76 1.26 -34.47
C GLU A 412 16.48 2.04 -33.37
N MET A 413 16.14 1.80 -32.09
CA MET A 413 16.85 2.42 -30.96
C MET A 413 18.34 2.05 -30.92
N GLN A 414 18.69 0.80 -31.25
CA GLN A 414 20.09 0.37 -31.37
C GLN A 414 20.80 1.06 -32.54
N GLY A 415 20.10 1.28 -33.66
CA GLY A 415 20.62 1.94 -34.85
C GLY A 415 21.05 3.39 -34.62
N LEU A 416 20.38 4.10 -33.71
CA LEU A 416 20.78 5.46 -33.31
C LEU A 416 22.12 5.48 -32.53
N GLY A 417 22.50 4.37 -31.90
CA GLY A 417 23.77 4.21 -31.20
C GLY A 417 23.82 4.80 -29.79
N THR A 418 24.68 4.25 -28.94
CA THR A 418 24.79 4.66 -27.52
C THR A 418 25.18 6.12 -27.34
N ASP A 419 26.01 6.67 -28.23
CA ASP A 419 26.46 8.07 -28.16
C ASP A 419 25.32 9.05 -28.45
N PHE A 420 24.38 8.70 -29.33
CA PHE A 420 23.16 9.46 -29.54
C PHE A 420 22.37 9.58 -28.25
N TRP A 421 22.03 8.44 -27.62
CA TRP A 421 21.25 8.43 -26.39
C TRP A 421 21.96 9.14 -25.24
N ARG A 422 23.28 9.04 -25.18
CA ARG A 422 24.09 9.78 -24.20
C ARG A 422 24.04 11.29 -24.43
N ASN A 423 24.05 11.75 -25.68
CA ASN A 423 24.01 13.17 -26.01
C ASN A 423 22.60 13.75 -25.89
N ALA A 424 21.58 13.03 -26.39
CA ALA A 424 20.18 13.43 -26.35
C ALA A 424 19.62 13.50 -24.91
N PHE A 425 20.08 12.64 -24.00
CA PHE A 425 19.58 12.58 -22.61
C PHE A 425 20.63 12.97 -21.56
N GLY A 426 21.85 13.29 -22.00
CA GLY A 426 22.96 13.74 -21.16
C GLY A 426 22.68 15.12 -20.61
N ARG A 427 22.96 15.33 -19.32
CA ARG A 427 22.82 16.65 -18.69
C ARG A 427 23.65 17.66 -19.49
N GLY A 428 23.00 18.71 -19.98
CA GLY A 428 23.70 19.90 -20.43
C GLY A 428 24.48 20.51 -19.26
N GLU A 429 25.81 20.36 -19.30
CA GLU A 429 26.77 21.28 -18.70
C GLU A 429 28.18 20.99 -19.27
N ASN A 430 28.63 21.94 -20.10
CA ASN A 430 30.00 22.36 -20.35
C ASN A 430 31.00 21.36 -20.96
N GLY A 431 31.42 21.71 -22.18
CA GLY A 431 32.79 21.49 -22.60
C GLY A 431 33.73 22.26 -21.69
N ASP A 432 34.18 21.61 -20.62
CA ASP A 432 35.48 21.89 -20.03
C ASP A 432 36.02 20.59 -19.44
N ARG A 433 36.99 20.00 -20.14
CA ARG A 433 37.82 18.91 -19.61
C ARG A 433 38.77 19.54 -18.59
N GLY A 434 38.23 19.88 -17.42
CA GLY A 434 38.98 20.35 -16.26
C GLY A 434 38.97 19.30 -15.16
N ASP A 435 40.06 18.53 -15.12
CA ASP A 435 40.71 17.97 -13.95
C ASP A 435 39.91 17.19 -12.88
N ARG A 436 40.41 15.98 -12.59
CA ARG A 436 39.98 15.17 -11.44
C ARG A 436 40.55 15.82 -10.18
N GLY A 437 39.76 16.59 -9.45
CA GLY A 437 40.22 17.15 -8.18
C GLY A 437 39.14 17.68 -7.27
N SER A 438 39.05 17.09 -6.08
CA SER A 438 38.48 17.62 -4.84
C SER A 438 36.96 17.79 -4.70
N ARG A 439 36.44 16.93 -3.81
CA ARG A 439 35.36 17.25 -2.86
C ARG A 439 35.55 18.66 -2.32
N ASP A 440 34.51 19.49 -2.38
CA ASP A 440 34.19 20.37 -1.27
C ASP A 440 32.71 20.76 -1.22
N ASN A 441 32.22 20.82 0.00
CA ASN A 441 30.88 21.20 0.38
C ASN A 441 30.64 22.68 0.06
N ASN A 442 29.58 23.01 -0.69
CA ASN A 442 28.84 24.22 -0.35
C ASN A 442 27.35 24.15 -0.71
N ARG A 443 26.57 24.58 0.27
CA ARG A 443 25.12 24.63 0.33
C ARG A 443 24.73 26.08 0.06
N GLY A 444 23.77 26.32 -0.84
CA GLY A 444 23.14 27.63 -1.02
C GLY A 444 23.46 28.29 -2.35
N GLY A 445 22.46 28.35 -3.22
CA GLY A 445 22.53 29.02 -4.51
C GLY A 445 21.14 29.17 -5.12
N ASN A 446 20.40 30.13 -4.60
CA ASN A 446 19.09 30.59 -5.05
C ASN A 446 19.14 30.90 -6.57
N ARG A 447 18.51 30.09 -7.43
CA ARG A 447 18.28 30.44 -8.84
C ARG A 447 16.79 30.74 -9.03
N ARG A 448 16.43 31.97 -8.68
CA ARG A 448 15.18 32.61 -9.12
C ARG A 448 15.29 32.81 -10.64
N ASN A 449 14.60 32.01 -11.42
CA ASN A 449 14.26 32.37 -12.79
C ASN A 449 12.75 32.64 -12.81
N GLN A 450 12.38 33.92 -12.75
CA GLN A 450 11.02 34.34 -13.08
C GLN A 450 10.84 34.32 -14.60
N PRO A 451 9.69 33.91 -15.13
CA PRO A 451 9.36 34.16 -16.52
C PRO A 451 9.01 35.63 -16.72
N THR A 452 9.58 36.21 -17.77
CA THR A 452 9.29 37.57 -18.25
C THR A 452 7.83 37.67 -18.66
N ILE A 453 7.07 38.52 -17.98
CA ILE A 453 5.71 38.92 -18.40
C ILE A 453 5.84 39.73 -19.70
N VAL A 454 5.25 39.23 -20.78
CA VAL A 454 5.02 40.02 -22.01
C VAL A 454 3.68 40.74 -21.83
N PRO A 455 3.60 42.08 -21.93
CA PRO A 455 2.31 42.77 -21.86
C PRO A 455 1.54 42.55 -23.17
N ALA A 456 0.28 42.16 -23.05
CA ALA A 456 -0.66 42.01 -24.17
C ALA A 456 -1.03 43.40 -24.77
N PRO A 457 -1.38 43.46 -26.07
CA PRO A 457 -1.83 44.69 -26.73
C PRO A 457 -3.20 45.19 -26.25
#